data_AF-A0A4U7D5R7-F1
#
_entry.id   AF-A0A4U7D5R7-F1
#
_cell.length_a   1.000
_cell.length_b   1.000
_cell.length_c   1.000
_cell.angle_alpha   90.00
_cell.angle_beta   90.00
_cell.angle_gamma   90.00
#
_symmetry.space_group_name_H-M   'P 1'
#
loop_
_entity.id
_entity.type
_entity.pdbx_description
1 polymer ?
#
loop_
_entity_poly.entity_id
_entity_poly.type
_entity_poly.pdbx_seq_one_letter_code
_entity_poly.pdbx_strand_id
1 'polypeptide(L)'
;AVEGLRGRWISDRGAVIAGVVASSLIFTVFHLPGSISAFGFRMILGLLLGAAYVWTNSLALPIGLHFMTNFALNNIYGLSNVAEGGARAAMLL
;
A
#
# COMPACT_ATOMS: atom_id res chain seq x y z
N ALA A 1 6.29 10.29 -14.12
CA ALA A 1 7.25 10.31 -15.25
C ALA A 1 8.10 9.04 -15.21
N VAL A 2 8.58 8.54 -16.35
CA VAL A 2 9.58 7.46 -16.40
C VAL A 2 10.95 8.12 -16.44
N GLU A 3 11.77 7.90 -15.42
CA GLU A 3 13.14 8.37 -15.39
C GLU A 3 14.08 7.15 -15.30
N GLY A 4 15.11 7.11 -16.14
CA GLY A 4 16.20 6.12 -16.06
C GLY A 4 15.97 4.75 -16.74
N LEU A 5 14.79 4.13 -16.64
CA LEU A 5 14.51 2.81 -17.25
C LEU A 5 14.04 2.93 -18.71
N ARG A 6 14.95 3.35 -19.59
CA ARG A 6 14.74 3.34 -21.05
C ARG A 6 15.64 2.30 -21.69
N GLY A 7 15.07 1.14 -22.00
CA GLY A 7 15.75 0.06 -22.72
C GLY A 7 15.04 -0.23 -24.02
N ARG A 8 15.75 -0.77 -25.02
CA ARG A 8 15.19 -1.15 -26.33
C ARG A 8 14.02 -2.16 -26.24
N TRP A 9 13.82 -2.77 -25.08
CA TRP A 9 12.84 -3.84 -24.81
C TRP A 9 11.68 -3.45 -23.89
N ILE A 10 11.70 -2.25 -23.27
CA ILE A 10 10.67 -1.81 -22.32
C ILE A 10 10.08 -0.48 -22.79
N SER A 11 8.78 -0.47 -23.04
CA SER A 11 8.04 0.75 -23.33
C SER A 11 7.85 1.60 -22.07
N ASP A 12 7.68 2.91 -22.22
CA ASP A 12 7.39 3.82 -21.12
C ASP A 12 6.16 3.36 -20.31
N ARG A 13 5.12 2.85 -20.99
CA ARG A 13 3.95 2.26 -20.31
C ARG A 13 4.31 1.04 -19.48
N GLY A 14 5.14 0.15 -20.02
CA GLY A 14 5.64 -1.02 -19.31
C GLY A 14 6.45 -0.65 -18.08
N ALA A 15 7.31 0.37 -18.18
CA ALA A 15 8.10 0.87 -17.06
C ALA A 15 7.22 1.44 -15.93
N VAL A 16 6.16 2.20 -16.27
CA VAL A 16 5.21 2.72 -15.28
C VAL A 16 4.48 1.60 -14.56
N ILE A 17 3.94 0.62 -15.31
CA ILE A 17 3.22 -0.52 -14.71
C ILE A 17 4.15 -1.32 -13.80
N ALA A 18 5.36 -1.62 -14.26
CA ALA A 18 6.35 -2.33 -13.46
C ALA A 18 6.71 -1.56 -12.18
N GLY A 19 6.90 -0.24 -12.28
CA GLY A 19 7.15 0.63 -11.13
C GLY A 19 6.01 0.61 -10.11
N VAL A 20 4.75 0.69 -10.57
CA VAL A 20 3.58 0.61 -9.69
C VAL A 20 3.49 -0.75 -9.00
N VAL A 21 3.66 -1.86 -9.73
CA VAL A 21 3.62 -3.20 -9.15
C VAL A 21 4.77 -3.43 -8.17
N ALA A 22 6.00 -3.06 -8.53
CA ALA A 22 7.17 -3.22 -7.67
C ALA A 22 7.06 -2.38 -6.39
N SER A 23 6.66 -1.11 -6.50
CA SER A 23 6.45 -0.25 -5.33
C SER A 23 5.33 -0.74 -4.43
N SER A 24 4.23 -1.25 -5.00
CA SER A 24 3.13 -1.86 -4.23
C SER A 24 3.56 -3.11 -3.47
N LEU A 25 4.42 -3.93 -4.10
CA LEU A 25 4.99 -5.11 -3.47
C LEU A 25 5.92 -4.72 -2.31
N ILE A 26 6.83 -3.77 -2.54
CA ILE A 26 7.71 -3.24 -1.49
C ILE A 26 6.89 -2.68 -0.34
N PHE A 27 5.90 -1.83 -0.63
CA PHE A 27 4.98 -1.29 0.37
C PHE A 27 4.34 -2.42 1.19
N THR A 28 3.81 -3.46 0.54
CA THR A 28 3.16 -4.58 1.21
C THR A 28 4.11 -5.37 2.10
N VAL A 29 5.29 -5.73 1.61
CA VAL A 29 6.27 -6.54 2.36
C VAL A 29 6.77 -5.79 3.60
N PHE A 30 7.06 -4.50 3.47
CA PHE A 30 7.55 -3.68 4.59
C PHE A 30 6.49 -3.43 5.67
N HIS A 31 5.21 -3.71 5.39
CA HIS A 31 4.16 -3.70 6.41
C HIS A 31 4.00 -5.03 7.15
N LEU A 32 4.86 -6.03 6.88
CA LEU A 32 4.92 -7.31 7.59
C LEU A 32 3.54 -7.96 7.79
N PRO A 33 2.84 -8.31 6.70
CA PRO A 33 1.47 -8.83 6.81
C PRO A 33 1.45 -10.18 7.52
N GLY A 34 0.70 -10.25 8.64
CA GLY A 34 0.53 -11.50 9.41
C GLY A 34 -0.44 -12.52 8.79
N SER A 35 -1.07 -12.22 7.66
CA SER A 35 -1.98 -13.14 6.96
C SER A 35 -2.04 -12.84 5.46
N ILE A 36 -2.52 -13.81 4.67
CA ILE A 36 -2.74 -13.65 3.23
C ILE A 36 -3.75 -12.55 2.91
N SER A 37 -4.78 -12.38 3.75
CA SER A 37 -5.76 -11.31 3.60
C SER A 37 -5.14 -9.94 3.85
N ALA A 38 -4.28 -9.83 4.87
CA ALA A 38 -3.58 -8.60 5.19
C ALA A 38 -2.50 -8.26 4.15
N PHE A 39 -1.92 -9.26 3.48
CA PHE A 39 -1.07 -9.09 2.31
C PHE A 39 -1.89 -8.55 1.13
N GLY A 40 -3.00 -9.22 0.78
CA GLY A 40 -3.86 -8.84 -0.34
C GLY A 40 -4.42 -7.44 -0.20
N PHE A 41 -4.90 -7.08 1.00
CA PHE A 41 -5.38 -5.73 1.30
C PHE A 41 -4.31 -4.66 1.00
N ARG A 42 -3.08 -4.86 1.49
CA ARG A 42 -1.99 -3.90 1.31
C ARG A 42 -1.49 -3.85 -0.12
N MET A 43 -1.46 -4.98 -0.82
CA MET A 43 -1.08 -5.02 -2.23
C MET A 43 -2.07 -4.24 -3.08
N ILE A 44 -3.37 -4.45 -2.87
CA ILE A 44 -4.42 -3.70 -3.58
C ILE A 44 -4.36 -2.22 -3.22
N LEU A 45 -4.18 -1.86 -1.95
CA LEU A 45 -4.04 -0.47 -1.53
C LEU A 45 -2.82 0.20 -2.20
N GLY A 46 -1.66 -0.44 -2.22
CA GLY A 46 -0.47 0.05 -2.91
C GLY A 46 -0.71 0.30 -4.39
N LEU A 47 -1.40 -0.63 -5.07
CA LEU A 47 -1.74 -0.49 -6.49
C LEU A 47 -2.68 0.70 -6.73
N LEU A 48 -3.70 0.88 -5.89
CA LEU A 48 -4.63 2.01 -5.98
C LEU A 48 -3.93 3.35 -5.74
N LEU A 49 -3.04 3.43 -4.75
CA LEU A 49 -2.26 4.64 -4.47
C LEU A 49 -1.29 4.96 -5.60
N GLY A 50 -0.58 3.95 -6.13
CA GLY A 50 0.31 4.10 -7.28
C GLY A 50 -0.44 4.54 -8.54
N ALA A 51 -1.62 3.95 -8.81
CA ALA A 51 -2.47 4.34 -9.92
C ALA A 51 -3.00 5.77 -9.77
N ALA A 52 -3.42 6.17 -8.57
CA ALA A 52 -3.86 7.53 -8.28
C ALA A 52 -2.75 8.56 -8.56
N TYR A 53 -1.51 8.26 -8.15
CA TYR A 53 -0.35 9.10 -8.48
C TYR A 53 -0.11 9.17 -10.00
N VAL A 54 -0.06 8.03 -10.69
CA VAL A 54 0.20 7.98 -12.13
C VAL A 54 -0.87 8.75 -12.91
N TRP A 55 -2.14 8.66 -12.50
CA TRP A 55 -3.24 9.32 -13.17
C TRP A 55 -3.28 10.84 -12.94
N THR A 56 -2.94 11.29 -11.74
CA THR A 56 -3.07 12.71 -11.37
C THR A 56 -1.76 13.48 -11.38
N ASN A 57 -0.63 12.79 -11.46
CA ASN A 57 0.71 13.35 -11.27
C ASN A 57 0.84 14.20 -9.99
N SER A 58 0.07 13.86 -8.95
CA SER A 58 0.01 14.58 -7.68
C SER A 58 0.19 13.61 -6.53
N LEU A 59 1.04 13.98 -5.57
CA LEU A 59 1.20 13.23 -4.32
C LEU A 59 0.09 13.52 -3.32
N ALA A 60 -0.64 14.63 -3.45
CA ALA A 60 -1.65 15.02 -2.49
C ALA A 60 -2.80 13.98 -2.41
N LEU A 61 -3.27 13.48 -3.56
CA LEU A 61 -4.33 12.49 -3.61
C LEU A 61 -3.95 11.15 -2.95
N PRO A 62 -2.85 10.47 -3.33
CA PRO A 62 -2.46 9.22 -2.66
C PRO A 62 -2.13 9.41 -1.17
N ILE A 63 -1.52 10.54 -0.77
CA ILE A 63 -1.29 10.84 0.65
C ILE A 63 -2.63 10.95 1.39
N GLY A 64 -3.59 11.70 0.84
CA GLY A 64 -4.91 11.87 1.44
C GLY A 64 -5.68 10.55 1.55
N LEU A 65 -5.67 9.74 0.50
CA LEU A 65 -6.31 8.41 0.49
C LEU A 65 -5.68 7.50 1.55
N HIS A 66 -4.35 7.43 1.62
CA HIS A 66 -3.63 6.65 2.62
C HIS A 66 -3.97 7.10 4.05
N PHE A 67 -3.95 8.41 4.29
CA PHE A 67 -4.35 8.98 5.59
C PHE A 67 -5.78 8.60 5.95
N MET A 68 -6.73 8.76 5.03
CA MET A 68 -8.14 8.46 5.30
C MET A 68 -8.40 6.97 5.53
N THR A 69 -7.72 6.09 4.80
CA THR A 69 -7.77 4.64 5.06
C THR A 69 -7.28 4.33 6.47
N ASN A 70 -6.13 4.89 6.88
CA ASN A 70 -5.61 4.69 8.24
C ASN A 70 -6.53 5.28 9.30
N PHE A 71 -7.07 6.48 9.06
CA PHE A 71 -7.98 7.13 9.97
C PHE A 71 -9.24 6.29 10.17
N ALA A 72 -9.88 5.85 9.08
CA ALA A 72 -11.08 5.04 9.13
C ALA A 72 -10.84 3.70 9.82
N LEU A 73 -9.81 2.94 9.42
CA LEU A 73 -9.55 1.62 9.99
C LEU A 73 -9.23 1.68 11.49
N ASN A 74 -8.39 2.62 11.91
CA ASN A 74 -7.97 2.67 13.31
C ASN A 74 -8.98 3.39 14.22
N ASN A 75 -9.62 4.47 13.75
CA ASN A 75 -10.43 5.32 14.62
C ASN A 75 -11.94 5.10 14.46
N ILE A 76 -12.42 4.77 13.25
CA ILE A 76 -13.86 4.53 13.01
C ILE A 76 -14.17 3.05 13.25
N TYR A 77 -13.35 2.15 12.70
CA TYR A 77 -13.55 0.70 12.82
C TYR A 77 -12.74 0.05 13.95
N GLY A 78 -11.90 0.80 14.65
CA GLY A 78 -11.24 0.36 15.89
C GLY A 78 -10.22 -0.78 15.73
N LEU A 79 -9.60 -0.93 14.55
CA LEU A 79 -8.70 -2.05 14.26
C LEU A 79 -7.51 -2.13 15.23
N SER A 80 -6.98 -0.98 15.66
CA SER A 80 -5.90 -0.89 16.65
C SER A 80 -6.32 -1.44 18.02
N ASN A 81 -7.55 -1.17 18.45
CA ASN A 81 -8.06 -1.62 19.75
C ASN A 81 -8.18 -3.16 19.78
N VAL A 82 -8.61 -3.76 18.66
CA VAL A 82 -8.70 -5.22 18.53
C VAL A 82 -7.31 -5.85 18.54
N ALA A 83 -6.35 -5.28 17.81
CA ALA A 83 -4.98 -5.78 17.77
C ALA A 83 -4.29 -5.69 19.15
N GLU A 84 -4.45 -4.58 19.88
CA GLU A 84 -3.94 -4.43 21.24
C GLU A 84 -4.57 -5.44 22.21
N GLY A 85 -5.88 -5.65 22.12
CA GLY A 85 -6.58 -6.66 22.93
C GLY A 85 -6.04 -8.06 22.68
N GLY A 86 -5.85 -8.44 21.42
CA GLY A 86 -5.26 -9.72 21.04
C GLY A 86 -3.82 -9.90 21.53
N ALA A 87 -2.98 -8.87 21.41
CA ALA A 87 -1.60 -8.90 21.90
C ALA A 87 -1.54 -9.05 23.43
N ARG A 88 -2.39 -8.35 24.17
CA ARG A 88 -2.50 -8.48 25.63
C ARG A 88 -2.93 -9.89 26.05
N ALA A 89 -3.92 -10.47 25.35
CA ALA A 89 -4.38 -11.83 25.62
C ALA A 89 -3.26 -12.87 25.39
N ALA A 90 -2.48 -12.71 24.31
CA ALA A 90 -1.36 -13.62 24.00
C ALA A 90 -0.21 -13.56 25.03
N MET A 91 -0.03 -12.44 25.73
CA MET A 91 1.01 -12.28 26.76
C MET A 91 0.64 -12.93 28.11
N LEU A 92 -0.63 -13.24 28.33
CA LEU A 92 -1.15 -13.85 29.56
C LEU A 92 -1.23 -15.39 29.49
N LEU A 93 -0.87 -15.99 28.35
CA LEU A 93 -0.81 -17.43 28.10
C LEU A 93 0.66 -17.89 28.06
#